data_AF-A0A961RV68-F1
#
_entry.id   AF-A0A961RV68-F1
#
_cell.length_a   1.000
_cell.length_b   1.000
_cell.length_c   1.000
_cell.angle_alpha   90.00
_cell.angle_beta   90.00
_cell.angle_gamma   90.00
#
_symmetry.space_group_name_H-M   'P 1'
#
loop_
_entity.id
_entity.type
_entity.pdbx_description
1 polymer ?
#
loop_
_entity_poly.entity_id
_entity_poly.type
_entity_poly.pdbx_seq_one_letter_code
_entity_poly.pdbx_strand_id
1 'polypeptide(L)'
;SDQIASGLSPIAALKKSITSIDGVFTFMIADQDGIGFAKDRFAMKPLVVIEENGEMAAATEEQAVRRIYAGESDVINHDGPSLTGIWGVGNRSLAA
;
A
#
# COMPACT_ATOMS: atom_id res chain seq x y z
N SER A 1 -2.85 -12.79 6.54
CA SER A 1 -3.14 -14.08 5.89
C SER A 1 -4.33 -14.75 6.56
N ASP A 2 -4.26 -15.08 7.85
CA ASP A 2 -5.29 -15.85 8.56
C ASP A 2 -6.69 -15.22 8.55
N GLN A 3 -6.78 -13.89 8.65
CA GLN A 3 -8.07 -13.19 8.59
C GLN A 3 -8.71 -13.32 7.20
N ILE A 4 -7.93 -13.25 6.12
CA ILE A 4 -8.41 -13.44 4.75
C ILE A 4 -8.80 -14.91 4.55
N ALA A 5 -8.00 -15.85 5.04
CA ALA A 5 -8.32 -17.27 5.04
C ALA A 5 -9.60 -17.60 5.84
N SER A 6 -9.92 -16.81 6.87
CA SER A 6 -11.16 -16.91 7.64
C SER A 6 -12.39 -16.29 6.96
N GLY A 7 -12.26 -15.84 5.71
CA GLY A 7 -13.37 -15.34 4.89
C GLY A 7 -13.62 -13.83 4.96
N LEU A 8 -12.75 -13.05 5.63
CA LEU A 8 -12.81 -11.59 5.54
C LEU A 8 -12.32 -11.13 4.17
N SER A 9 -12.97 -10.10 3.61
CA SER A 9 -12.46 -9.45 2.40
C SER A 9 -11.07 -8.85 2.67
N PRO A 10 -10.19 -8.76 1.67
CA PRO A 10 -8.84 -8.21 1.85
C PRO A 10 -8.86 -6.82 2.48
N ILE A 11 -9.74 -5.93 2.02
CA ILE A 11 -9.86 -4.57 2.57
C ILE A 11 -10.35 -4.57 4.04
N ALA A 12 -11.28 -5.46 4.39
CA ALA A 12 -11.76 -5.57 5.76
C ALA A 12 -10.66 -6.13 6.69
N ALA A 13 -9.88 -7.09 6.20
CA ALA A 13 -8.73 -7.63 6.93
C ALA A 13 -7.65 -6.57 7.17
N LEU A 14 -7.32 -5.75 6.16
CA LEU A 14 -6.39 -4.62 6.30
C LEU A 14 -6.91 -3.59 7.31
N LYS A 15 -8.19 -3.20 7.23
CA LYS A 15 -8.78 -2.27 8.19
C LYS A 15 -8.76 -2.81 9.62
N LYS A 16 -9.07 -4.09 9.82
CA LYS A 16 -9.00 -4.76 11.12
C LYS A 16 -7.58 -4.77 11.67
N SER A 17 -6.57 -4.90 10.80
CA SER A 17 -5.17 -4.92 11.21
C SER A 17 -4.74 -3.65 11.95
N ILE A 18 -5.32 -2.49 11.62
CA ILE A 18 -5.02 -1.18 12.25
C ILE A 18 -5.26 -1.22 13.76
N THR A 19 -6.30 -1.93 14.20
CA THR A 19 -6.68 -2.01 15.60
C THR A 19 -6.21 -3.29 16.29
N SER A 20 -5.82 -4.31 15.53
CA SER A 20 -5.39 -5.60 16.09
C SER A 20 -3.89 -5.75 16.25
N ILE A 21 -3.08 -4.92 15.57
CA ILE A 21 -1.62 -4.93 15.68
C ILE A 21 -1.18 -3.75 16.54
N ASP A 22 -0.47 -4.04 17.61
CA ASP A 22 0.12 -3.02 18.48
C ASP A 22 1.44 -2.48 17.91
N GLY A 23 1.74 -1.22 18.22
CA GLY A 23 2.99 -0.56 17.86
C GLY A 23 2.97 0.16 16.51
N VAL A 24 4.15 0.28 15.91
CA VAL A 24 4.43 1.08 14.71
C VAL A 24 4.71 0.16 13.53
N PHE A 25 3.87 0.22 12.50
CA PHE A 25 3.94 -0.66 11.35
C PHE A 25 3.48 0.01 10.06
N THR A 26 4.10 -0.41 8.98
CA THR A 26 3.57 -0.28 7.62
C THR A 26 3.90 -1.60 6.96
N PHE A 27 2.89 -2.31 6.48
CA PHE A 27 3.08 -3.60 5.83
C PHE A 27 2.30 -3.68 4.54
N MET A 28 2.74 -4.58 3.67
CA MET A 28 2.10 -4.91 2.42
C MET A 28 1.80 -6.41 2.39
N ILE A 29 0.70 -6.79 1.75
CA ILE A 29 0.31 -8.16 1.46
C ILE A 29 0.01 -8.26 -0.04
N ALA A 30 0.34 -9.37 -0.66
CA ALA A 30 0.09 -9.59 -2.08
C ALA A 30 -0.62 -10.92 -2.29
N ASP A 31 -1.52 -10.96 -3.26
CA ASP A 31 -2.14 -12.16 -3.80
C ASP A 31 -2.19 -12.08 -5.34
N GLN A 32 -2.93 -12.97 -5.98
CA GLN A 32 -3.04 -13.02 -7.45
C GLN A 32 -3.83 -11.82 -8.01
N ASP A 33 -4.66 -11.18 -7.18
CA ASP A 33 -5.54 -10.10 -7.59
C ASP A 33 -4.92 -8.72 -7.31
N GLY A 34 -3.91 -8.62 -6.44
CA GLY A 34 -3.24 -7.35 -6.19
C GLY A 34 -2.34 -7.29 -4.96
N ILE A 35 -2.00 -6.05 -4.61
CA ILE A 35 -1.21 -5.69 -3.43
C ILE A 35 -2.06 -4.81 -2.53
N GLY A 36 -2.15 -5.17 -1.25
CA GLY A 36 -2.77 -4.34 -0.22
C GLY A 36 -1.74 -3.79 0.76
N PHE A 37 -2.00 -2.63 1.34
CA PHE A 37 -1.19 -2.07 2.42
C PHE A 37 -2.02 -1.60 3.61
N ALA A 38 -1.39 -1.58 4.78
CA ALA A 38 -1.95 -0.95 5.98
C ALA A 38 -0.85 -0.23 6.77
N LYS A 39 -1.22 0.90 7.36
CA LYS A 39 -0.36 1.72 8.22
C LYS A 39 -0.90 1.79 9.64
N ASP A 40 0.00 1.95 10.60
CA ASP A 40 -0.34 2.19 11.99
C ASP A 40 -1.04 3.54 12.21
N ARG A 41 -1.57 3.69 13.43
CA ARG A 41 -2.35 4.86 13.85
C ARG A 41 -1.52 6.12 14.10
N PHE A 42 -0.19 6.01 14.11
CA PHE A 42 0.74 7.07 14.45
C PHE A 42 1.43 7.68 13.23
N ALA A 43 1.28 7.08 12.05
CA ALA A 43 1.91 7.52 10.80
C ALA A 43 3.44 7.61 10.86
N MET A 44 4.07 6.81 11.72
CA MET A 44 5.51 6.97 12.01
C MET A 44 6.43 6.39 10.94
N LYS A 45 5.93 5.48 10.09
CA LYS A 45 6.70 4.92 8.96
C LYS A 45 6.13 5.46 7.65
N PRO A 46 6.91 6.14 6.81
CA PRO A 46 6.46 6.64 5.51
C PRO A 46 6.17 5.49 4.52
N LEU A 47 5.35 5.78 3.51
CA LEU A 47 5.12 4.91 2.36
C LEU A 47 5.04 5.80 1.11
N VAL A 48 6.06 5.69 0.28
CA VAL A 48 6.22 6.42 -0.97
C VAL A 48 5.82 5.50 -2.11
N VAL A 49 4.98 5.98 -3.01
CA VAL A 49 4.47 5.22 -4.15
C VAL A 49 4.63 6.03 -5.43
N ILE A 50 5.08 5.36 -6.48
CA ILE A 50 4.98 5.83 -7.86
C ILE A 50 4.08 4.84 -8.59
N GLU A 51 3.05 5.36 -9.26
CA GLU A 51 2.14 4.59 -10.11
C GLU A 51 2.15 5.21 -11.50
N GLU A 52 2.62 4.47 -12.51
CA GLU A 52 2.75 4.97 -13.88
C GLU A 52 2.58 3.84 -14.88
N ASN A 53 1.89 4.08 -15.99
CA ASN A 53 1.71 3.12 -17.09
C ASN A 53 1.15 1.75 -16.68
N GLY A 54 0.40 1.69 -15.58
CA GLY A 54 -0.16 0.45 -15.03
C GLY A 54 0.83 -0.39 -14.22
N GLU A 55 2.02 0.16 -13.94
CA GLU A 55 3.01 -0.40 -13.03
C GLU A 55 3.08 0.44 -11.74
N MET A 56 3.58 -0.18 -10.68
CA MET A 56 3.72 0.46 -9.38
C MET A 56 5.04 0.09 -8.72
N ALA A 57 5.71 1.08 -8.12
CA ALA A 57 6.73 0.85 -7.10
C ALA A 57 6.32 1.52 -5.80
N ALA A 58 6.50 0.80 -4.69
CA ALA A 58 6.28 1.30 -3.35
C ALA A 58 7.51 1.02 -2.48
N ALA A 59 7.93 1.99 -1.67
CA ALA A 59 9.00 1.84 -0.71
C ALA A 59 8.80 2.78 0.48
N THR A 60 9.63 2.64 1.51
CA THR A 60 9.65 3.59 2.63
C THR A 60 10.37 4.89 2.27
N GLU A 61 11.13 4.93 1.18
CA GLU A 61 11.94 6.09 0.78
C GLU A 61 11.81 6.35 -0.72
N GLU A 62 11.72 7.64 -1.09
CA GLU A 62 11.61 8.06 -2.49
C GLU A 62 12.83 7.63 -3.31
N GLN A 63 14.02 7.64 -2.71
CA GLN A 63 15.26 7.22 -3.38
C GLN A 63 15.22 5.75 -3.81
N ALA A 64 14.47 4.89 -3.12
CA ALA A 64 14.33 3.49 -3.49
C ALA A 64 13.42 3.32 -4.72
N VAL A 65 12.28 4.02 -4.78
CA VAL A 65 11.39 3.97 -5.95
C VAL A 65 12.01 4.63 -7.17
N ARG A 66 12.82 5.69 -7.00
CA ARG A 66 13.54 6.36 -8.11
C ARG A 66 14.64 5.52 -8.76
N ARG A 67 15.09 4.44 -8.11
CA ARG A 67 15.97 3.45 -8.77
C ARG A 67 15.26 2.67 -9.86
N ILE A 68 13.93 2.58 -9.78
CA ILE A 68 13.07 1.94 -10.78
C ILE A 68 12.57 2.99 -11.77
N TYR A 69 12.12 4.15 -11.27
CA TYR A 69 11.61 5.27 -12.06
C TYR A 69 12.58 6.47 -12.04
N ALA A 70 13.50 6.50 -13.01
CA ALA A 70 14.56 7.52 -13.07
C ALA A 70 14.10 8.88 -13.64
N GLY A 71 12.91 8.96 -14.24
CA GLY A 71 12.38 10.15 -14.90
C GLY A 71 11.55 11.06 -13.99
N GLU A 72 10.84 12.00 -14.62
CA GLU A 72 9.75 12.71 -13.98
C GLU A 72 8.57 11.76 -13.81
N SER A 73 8.17 11.54 -12.56
CA SER A 73 6.99 10.74 -12.19
C SER A 73 6.31 11.41 -11.00
N ASP A 74 5.00 11.27 -10.92
CA ASP A 74 4.23 11.75 -9.78
C ASP A 74 4.53 10.87 -8.56
N VAL A 75 5.01 11.51 -7.49
CA VAL A 75 5.33 10.83 -6.22
C VAL A 75 4.19 11.01 -5.25
N ILE A 76 3.60 9.90 -4.83
CA ILE A 76 2.52 9.86 -3.85
C ILE A 76 3.12 9.50 -2.48
N ASN A 77 2.96 10.40 -1.51
CA ASN A 77 3.36 10.16 -0.12
C ASN A 77 2.13 9.80 0.73
N HIS A 78 2.04 8.53 1.14
CA HIS A 78 1.01 8.06 2.06
C HIS A 78 1.46 8.25 3.51
N ASP A 79 1.49 9.49 3.97
CA ASP A 79 1.96 9.86 5.31
C ASP A 79 0.84 10.01 6.35
N GLY A 80 -0.39 9.67 5.98
CA GLY A 80 -1.53 9.70 6.90
C GLY A 80 -1.52 8.52 7.89
N PRO A 81 -2.09 8.71 9.09
CA PRO A 81 -2.31 7.62 10.04
C PRO A 81 -3.46 6.72 9.59
N SER A 82 -3.42 5.44 9.97
CA SER A 82 -4.51 4.47 9.75
C SER A 82 -4.92 4.32 8.28
N LEU A 83 -4.02 4.58 7.34
CA LEU A 83 -4.31 4.40 5.92
C LEU A 83 -4.29 2.91 5.55
N THR A 84 -5.20 2.55 4.65
CA THR A 84 -5.22 1.25 3.97
C THR A 84 -5.54 1.49 2.50
N GLY A 85 -5.05 0.61 1.65
CA GLY A 85 -5.36 0.65 0.22
C GLY A 85 -5.09 -0.69 -0.44
N ILE A 86 -5.63 -0.85 -1.65
CA ILE A 86 -5.43 -2.01 -2.51
C ILE A 86 -5.13 -1.51 -3.92
N TRP A 87 -4.09 -2.07 -4.51
CA TRP A 87 -3.71 -1.92 -5.90
C TRP A 87 -3.98 -3.24 -6.61
N GLY A 88 -5.00 -3.26 -7.47
CA GLY A 88 -5.39 -4.45 -8.22
C GLY A 88 -4.50 -4.69 -9.43
N VAL A 89 -4.25 -5.96 -9.78
CA VAL A 89 -3.62 -6.34 -11.04
C VAL A 89 -4.56 -5.97 -12.19
N GLY A 90 -4.13 -5.08 -13.08
CA GLY A 90 -4.88 -4.69 -14.29
C GLY A 90 -5.78 -3.46 -14.17
N ASN A 91 -5.66 -2.66 -13.10
CA ASN A 91 -6.50 -1.48 -12.89
C ASN A 91 -6.06 -0.30 -13.79
N ARG A 92 -6.44 -0.32 -15.07
CA ARG A 92 -6.32 0.76 -16.08
C ARG A 92 -7.32 1.91 -15.87
N SER A 93 -7.78 2.19 -14.65
CA SER A 93 -8.88 3.15 -14.47
C SER A 93 -8.81 3.90 -13.15
N LEU A 94 -7.80 4.76 -13.02
CA LEU A 94 -7.88 5.99 -12.24
C LEU A 94 -7.18 7.12 -13.02
N ALA A 95 -7.69 7.39 -14.22
CA ALA A 95 -7.46 8.62 -14.95
C ALA A 95 -8.77 8.97 -15.69
N ALA A 96 -9.61 9.74 -15.03
CA ALA A 96 -10.72 10.49 -15.61
C ALA A 96 -10.91 11.77 -14.79
#